data_AF-A0A7C5ZSM5-F1
#
_entry.id   AF-A0A7C5ZSM5-F1
#
_cell.length_a   1.000
_cell.length_b   1.000
_cell.length_c   1.000
_cell.angle_alpha   90.00
_cell.angle_beta   90.00
_cell.angle_gamma   90.00
#
_symmetry.space_group_name_H-M   'P 1'
#
loop_
_entity.id
_entity.type
_entity.pdbx_description
1 polymer ?
#
loop_
_entity_poly.entity_id
_entity_poly.type
_entity_poly.pdbx_seq_one_letter_code
_entity_poly.pdbx_strand_id
1 'polypeptide(L)' 'MPIEVVIDGVRMNVRMKVSKDMKGYVVQIKPEYEDVREIAEKTSWPLRRVSEIIEAQARKLLFGES' A
#
# COMPACT_ATOMS: atom_id res chain seq x y z
N MET A 1 -0.12 9.53 2.78
CA MET A 1 1.22 9.30 3.37
C MET A 1 1.99 8.37 2.46
N PRO A 2 3.26 8.67 2.12
CA PRO A 2 4.09 7.72 1.38
C PRO A 2 4.56 6.59 2.31
N ILE A 3 4.54 5.35 1.83
CA ILE A 3 5.16 4.19 2.46
C ILE A 3 6.15 3.57 1.49
N GLU A 4 7.30 3.12 1.98
CA GLU A 4 8.21 2.32 1.17
C GLU A 4 7.68 0.89 1.11
N VAL A 5 7.55 0.35 -0.10
CA VAL A 5 7.21 -1.06 -0.32
C VAL A 5 8.27 -1.73 -1.16
N VAL A 6 8.50 -3.01 -0.88
CA VAL A 6 9.37 -3.87 -1.70
C VAL A 6 8.53 -5.01 -2.26
N ILE A 7 8.46 -5.09 -3.59
CA ILE A 7 7.70 -6.13 -4.31
C ILE A 7 8.59 -6.66 -5.43
N ASP A 8 8.91 -7.96 -5.39
CA ASP A 8 9.75 -8.63 -6.41
C ASP A 8 11.09 -7.92 -6.67
N GLY A 9 11.74 -7.44 -5.60
CA GLY A 9 12.99 -6.67 -5.68
C GLY A 9 12.84 -5.21 -6.13
N VAL A 10 11.66 -4.80 -6.61
CA VAL A 10 11.34 -3.39 -6.91
C VAL A 10 11.04 -2.67 -5.59
N ARG A 11 11.82 -1.62 -5.30
CA ARG A 11 11.59 -0.72 -4.17
C ARG A 11 10.96 0.57 -4.66
N MET A 12 9.84 0.98 -4.07
CA MET A 12 9.15 2.19 -4.46
C MET A 12 8.40 2.82 -3.28
N ASN A 13 8.25 4.14 -3.31
CA ASN A 13 7.38 4.86 -2.39
C ASN A 13 5.97 4.91 -2.96
N VAL A 14 5.01 4.30 -2.25
CA VAL A 14 3.59 4.30 -2.60
C VAL A 14 2.83 5.27 -1.72
N ARG A 15 2.04 6.14 -2.34
CA ARG A 15 1.12 7.04 -1.66
C ARG A 15 -0.11 6.26 -1.20
N MET A 16 -0.38 6.34 0.09
CA MET A 16 -1.55 5.75 0.71
C MET A 16 -2.55 6.83 1.13
N LYS A 17 -3.81 6.59 0.82
CA LYS A 17 -4.96 7.30 1.39
C LYS A 17 -5.42 6.53 2.62
N VAL A 18 -5.36 7.19 3.77
CA VAL A 18 -5.77 6.65 5.06
C VAL A 18 -6.95 7.48 5.56
N SER A 19 -8.10 6.85 5.67
CA SER A 19 -9.29 7.44 6.27
C SER A 19 -9.39 6.99 7.72
N LYS A 20 -9.63 7.94 8.61
CA LYS A 20 -9.85 7.70 10.04
C LYS A 20 -11.26 8.11 10.44
N ASP A 21 -11.83 7.43 11.43
CA ASP A 21 -13.09 7.85 12.04
C ASP A 21 -12.89 9.02 13.02
N MET A 22 -13.98 9.50 13.62
CA MET A 22 -13.95 10.60 14.60
C MET A 22 -13.20 10.26 15.89
N LYS A 23 -12.95 8.98 16.17
CA LYS A 23 -12.17 8.51 17.33
C LYS A 23 -10.69 8.30 16.98
N GLY A 24 -10.30 8.52 15.71
CA GLY A 24 -8.93 8.36 15.22
C GLY A 24 -8.59 6.95 14.75
N TYR A 25 -9.54 6.01 14.74
CA TYR A 25 -9.32 4.66 14.24
C TYR A 25 -9.28 4.65 12.71
N VAL A 26 -8.31 3.95 12.15
CA VAL A 26 -8.18 3.81 10.70
C VAL A 26 -9.27 2.87 10.18
N VAL A 27 -10.19 3.42 9.39
CA VAL A 27 -11.33 2.68 8.81
C VAL A 27 -11.04 2.19 7.39
N GLN A 28 -10.15 2.87 6.67
CA GLN A 28 -9.80 2.50 5.30
C GLN A 28 -8.37 2.91 4.97
N ILE A 29 -7.67 2.03 4.29
CA ILE A 29 -6.35 2.27 3.73
C ILE A 29 -6.41 1.83 2.27
N LYS A 30 -6.03 2.71 1.34
CA LYS A 30 -5.95 2.38 -0.09
C LYS A 30 -4.71 2.99 -0.72
N PRO A 31 -3.97 2.24 -1.56
CA PRO A 31 -2.89 2.82 -2.36
C PRO A 31 -3.45 3.70 -3.49
N GLU A 32 -2.65 4.66 -3.94
CA GLU A 32 -2.95 5.42 -5.14
C GLU A 32 -2.77 4.56 -6.40
N TYR A 33 -3.74 4.65 -7.30
CA TYR A 33 -3.80 3.81 -8.50
C TYR A 33 -2.56 3.93 -9.39
N GLU A 34 -2.02 5.15 -9.54
CA GLU A 34 -0.82 5.40 -10.34
C GLU A 34 0.39 4.61 -9.83
N ASP A 35 0.58 4.59 -8.51
CA ASP A 35 1.72 3.90 -7.89
C ASP A 35 1.55 2.37 -7.98
N VAL A 36 0.31 1.87 -7.79
CA VAL A 36 0.02 0.43 -8.00
C VAL A 36 0.29 0.03 -9.45
N ARG A 37 -0.10 0.89 -10.39
CA ARG A 37 0.10 0.66 -11.83
C ARG A 37 1.57 0.64 -12.20
N GLU A 38 2.37 1.58 -11.70
CA GLU A 38 3.81 1.61 -11.97
C GLU A 38 4.50 0.33 -11.45
N ILE A 39 4.16 -0.14 -10.25
CA ILE A 39 4.73 -1.38 -9.72
C ILE A 39 4.25 -2.59 -10.53
N ALA A 40 2.97 -2.65 -10.88
CA ALA A 40 2.41 -3.74 -11.69
C ALA A 40 3.09 -3.84 -13.06
N GLU A 41 3.35 -2.70 -13.72
CA GLU A 41 4.08 -2.66 -14.98
C GLU A 41 5.55 -3.11 -14.81
N LYS A 42 6.24 -2.67 -13.74
CA LYS A 42 7.64 -3.07 -13.47
C LYS A 42 7.81 -4.53 -13.10
N THR A 43 6.84 -5.10 -12.37
CA THR A 43 6.87 -6.49 -11.88
C THR A 43 6.17 -7.46 -12.83
N SER A 44 5.48 -6.96 -13.87
CA SER A 44 4.56 -7.74 -14.71
C SER A 44 3.48 -8.49 -13.91
N TRP A 45 3.08 -7.96 -12.75
CA TRP A 45 2.06 -8.57 -11.89
C TRP A 45 0.67 -7.96 -12.11
N PRO A 46 -0.41 -8.72 -11.83
CA PRO A 46 -1.74 -8.15 -11.84
C PRO A 46 -1.89 -7.00 -10.83
N LEU A 47 -2.49 -5.88 -11.24
CA LEU A 47 -2.79 -4.72 -10.37
C LEU A 47 -3.41 -5.13 -9.03
N ARG A 48 -4.35 -6.07 -9.07
CA ARG A 48 -5.03 -6.58 -7.87
C ARG A 48 -4.04 -7.18 -6.86
N ARG A 49 -3.11 -8.00 -7.33
CA ARG A 49 -2.09 -8.64 -6.50
C ARG A 49 -1.16 -7.60 -5.88
N VAL A 50 -0.74 -6.62 -6.68
CA VAL A 50 0.11 -5.51 -6.21
C VAL A 50 -0.61 -4.69 -5.14
N SER A 51 -1.88 -4.33 -5.37
CA SER A 51 -2.70 -3.59 -4.39
C SER A 51 -2.85 -4.37 -3.08
N GLU A 52 -3.18 -5.66 -3.15
CA GLU A 52 -3.33 -6.51 -1.95
C GLU A 52 -2.04 -6.58 -1.13
N ILE A 53 -0.88 -6.68 -1.77
CA ILE A 53 0.42 -6.72 -1.10
C ILE A 53 0.75 -5.37 -0.45
N ILE A 54 0.52 -4.26 -1.16
CA ILE A 54 0.75 -2.92 -0.63
C ILE A 54 -0.17 -2.66 0.58
N GLU A 55 -1.45 -3.01 0.48
CA GLU A 55 -2.41 -2.88 1.58
C GLU A 55 -2.01 -3.72 2.79
N ALA A 56 -1.53 -4.94 2.58
CA ALA A 56 -1.04 -5.80 3.66
C ALA A 56 0.20 -5.21 4.35
N GLN A 57 1.18 -4.73 3.58
CA GLN A 57 2.37 -4.06 4.13
C GLN A 57 1.98 -2.78 4.89
N ALA A 58 1.10 -1.95 4.31
CA ALA A 58 0.61 -0.73 4.94
C ALA A 58 -0.11 -1.02 6.27
N ARG A 59 -0.96 -2.06 6.31
CA ARG A 59 -1.62 -2.49 7.55
C ARG A 59 -0.61 -2.90 8.62
N LYS A 60 0.41 -3.68 8.27
CA LYS A 60 1.46 -4.07 9.22
C LYS A 60 2.20 -2.87 9.79
N LEU A 61 2.54 -1.89 8.95
CA LEU A 61 3.21 -0.66 9.37
C LEU A 61 2.33 0.23 10.25
N LEU A 62 1.04 0.32 9.95
CA LEU A 62 0.12 1.23 10.64
C LEU A 62 -0.46 0.67 11.94
N PHE A 63 -0.62 -0.66 12.02
CA PHE A 63 -1.24 -1.32 13.17
C PHE A 63 -0.29 -2.16 13.99
N GLY A 64 0.93 -2.42 13.52
CA GLY A 64 2.02 -3.08 14.24
C GLY A 64 1.61 -4.38 14.94
N GLU A 65 1.90 -5.54 14.34
CA GLU A 65 2.05 -6.73 15.17
C GLU A 65 3.27 -6.50 16.08
N SER A 66 3.01 -6.48 17.40
CA SER A 66 4.02 -6.38 18.47
C SER A 66 4.95 -7.58 18.50
#